data_AF-A0A820SS98-F1
#
_entry.id   AF-A0A820SS98-F1
#
_cell.length_a   1.000
_cell.length_b   1.000
_cell.length_c   1.000
_cell.angle_alpha   90.00
_cell.angle_beta   90.00
_cell.angle_gamma   90.00
#
_symmetry.space_group_name_H-M   'P 1'
#
loop_
_entity.id
_entity.type
_entity.pdbx_description
1 polymer ?
#
loop_
_entity_poly.entity_id
_entity_poly.type
_entity_poly.pdbx_seq_one_letter_code
_entity_poly.pdbx_strand_id
1 'polypeptide(L)'
;LFHLQNDEIEEVELSAFDYQHQTLFCTNVTSNQYLQITTYSIRLIGNSGQDLLIEWKDMDNEITVASANTTQCVCASGNQLFYFEIGSGSLTEIK
;
A
#
# COMPACT_ATOMS: atom_id res chain seq x y z
N LEU A 1 -0.15 1.93 13.85
CA LEU A 1 -0.09 3.26 13.17
C LEU A 1 -0.19 4.33 14.26
N PHE A 2 0.14 5.58 13.99
CA PHE A 2 -0.01 6.66 14.98
C PHE A 2 -1.00 7.71 14.49
N HIS A 3 -1.94 8.08 15.36
CA HIS A 3 -2.84 9.20 15.14
C HIS A 3 -2.33 10.40 15.95
N LEU A 4 -2.29 11.56 15.31
CA LEU A 4 -1.79 12.81 15.87
C LEU A 4 -2.95 13.78 16.05
N GLN A 5 -3.26 14.14 17.30
CA GLN A 5 -4.33 15.08 17.62
C GLN A 5 -3.87 16.08 18.68
N ASN A 6 -3.83 17.38 18.35
CA ASN A 6 -3.45 18.46 19.27
C ASN A 6 -2.15 18.17 20.07
N ASP A 7 -1.11 17.73 19.37
CA ASP A 7 0.19 17.33 19.94
C ASP A 7 0.20 16.04 20.77
N GLU A 8 -0.94 15.36 20.91
CA GLU A 8 -1.02 14.01 21.46
C GLU A 8 -0.80 12.96 20.37
N ILE A 9 -0.06 11.91 20.70
CA ILE A 9 0.20 10.77 19.82
C ILE A 9 -0.42 9.53 20.47
N GLU A 10 -1.34 8.90 19.76
CA GLU A 10 -1.92 7.62 20.16
C GLU A 10 -1.61 6.56 19.12
N GLU A 11 -1.38 5.32 19.58
CA GLU A 11 -1.28 4.19 18.69
C GLU A 11 -2.69 3.76 18.28
N VAL A 12 -2.89 3.64 16.96
CA VAL A 12 -4.14 3.20 16.37
C VAL A 12 -3.90 2.01 15.44
N GLU A 13 -4.92 1.17 15.34
CA GLU A 13 -4.96 0.03 14.46
C GLU A 13 -6.07 0.23 13.43
N LEU A 14 -5.69 0.18 12.15
CA LEU A 14 -6.58 0.28 11.01
C LEU A 14 -6.59 -1.10 10.34
N SER A 15 -7.72 -1.81 10.41
CA SER A 15 -7.75 -3.26 10.19
C SER A 15 -7.34 -3.72 8.79
N ALA A 16 -7.42 -2.87 7.78
CA ALA A 16 -7.02 -3.22 6.41
C ALA A 16 -5.49 -3.17 6.19
N PHE A 17 -4.74 -2.53 7.11
CA PHE A 17 -3.29 -2.48 7.05
C PHE A 17 -2.66 -3.81 7.47
N ASP A 18 -1.52 -4.11 6.86
CA ASP A 18 -0.68 -5.23 7.26
C ASP A 18 0.33 -4.78 8.31
N TYR A 19 0.25 -5.41 9.49
CA TYR A 19 1.17 -5.19 10.60
C TYR A 19 2.17 -6.34 10.80
N GLN A 20 2.02 -7.44 10.05
CA GLN A 20 2.86 -8.63 10.18
C GLN A 20 4.10 -8.56 9.29
N HIS A 21 4.01 -7.84 8.16
CA HIS A 21 5.11 -7.69 7.22
C HIS A 21 5.71 -6.28 7.24
N GLN A 22 7.00 -6.18 6.93
CA GLN A 22 7.70 -4.90 6.93
C GLN A 22 7.10 -3.97 5.86
N THR A 23 6.68 -2.77 6.28
CA THR A 23 6.24 -1.74 5.34
C THR A 23 7.44 -1.12 4.63
N LEU A 24 7.44 -1.16 3.30
CA LEU A 24 8.43 -0.54 2.42
C LEU A 24 8.01 0.87 2.00
N PHE A 25 6.71 1.10 1.82
CA PHE A 25 6.16 2.40 1.44
C PHE A 25 4.71 2.51 1.92
N CYS A 26 4.29 3.69 2.38
CA CYS A 26 2.91 3.95 2.78
C CYS A 26 2.54 5.41 2.52
N THR A 27 1.42 5.67 1.85
CA THR A 27 1.00 7.04 1.53
C THR A 27 -0.49 7.15 1.21
N ASN A 28 -1.02 8.38 1.21
CA ASN A 28 -2.32 8.70 0.65
C ASN A 28 -2.19 8.82 -0.88
N VAL A 29 -3.14 8.24 -1.60
CA VAL A 29 -3.17 8.25 -3.06
C VAL A 29 -4.47 8.87 -3.56
N THR A 30 -4.62 8.94 -4.89
CA THR A 30 -5.81 9.46 -5.54
C THR A 30 -7.09 8.80 -5.03
N SER A 31 -8.24 9.46 -5.24
CA SER A 31 -9.57 8.94 -4.88
C SER A 31 -9.81 8.69 -3.39
N ASN A 32 -9.08 9.38 -2.51
CA ASN A 32 -9.25 9.33 -1.05
C ASN A 32 -9.03 7.91 -0.49
N GLN A 33 -7.86 7.35 -0.80
CA GLN A 33 -7.47 5.99 -0.45
C GLN A 33 -6.03 5.99 0.06
N TYR A 34 -5.65 4.93 0.76
CA TYR A 34 -4.27 4.70 1.19
C TYR A 34 -3.65 3.59 0.36
N LEU A 35 -2.35 3.73 0.10
CA LEU A 35 -1.52 2.68 -0.45
C LEU A 35 -0.54 2.24 0.65
N GLN A 36 -0.51 0.94 0.93
CA GLN A 36 0.54 0.33 1.72
C GLN A 36 1.26 -0.72 0.85
N ILE A 37 2.59 -0.65 0.81
CA ILE A 37 3.43 -1.65 0.18
C ILE A 37 4.28 -2.27 1.27
N THR A 38 4.11 -3.56 1.49
CA THR A 38 4.96 -4.36 2.38
C THR A 38 5.90 -5.24 1.58
N THR A 39 6.74 -6.01 2.26
CA THR A 39 7.51 -7.09 1.62
C THR A 39 6.61 -8.20 1.07
N TYR A 40 5.36 -8.30 1.52
CA TYR A 40 4.42 -9.36 1.12
C TYR A 40 3.47 -8.93 -0.02
N SER A 41 2.90 -7.72 0.05
CA SER A 41 1.88 -7.29 -0.90
C SER A 41 1.78 -5.78 -1.06
N ILE A 42 1.10 -5.36 -2.13
CA ILE A 42 0.61 -4.00 -2.33
C ILE A 42 -0.88 -4.00 -1.97
N ARG A 43 -1.28 -3.13 -1.03
CA ARG A 43 -2.66 -2.96 -0.59
C ARG A 43 -3.17 -1.57 -0.91
N LEU A 44 -4.32 -1.51 -1.54
CA LEU A 44 -5.12 -0.30 -1.69
C LEU A 44 -6.26 -0.35 -0.68
N ILE A 45 -6.33 0.67 0.17
CA ILE A 45 -7.16 0.69 1.38
C ILE A 45 -8.10 1.89 1.30
N GLY A 46 -9.37 1.70 1.65
CA GLY A 46 -10.38 2.76 1.66
C GLY A 46 -10.08 3.85 2.70
N ASN A 47 -10.71 5.01 2.54
CA ASN A 47 -10.47 6.18 3.41
C ASN A 47 -10.68 5.92 4.92
N SER A 48 -11.54 4.96 5.28
CA SER A 48 -11.79 4.57 6.67
C SER A 48 -10.57 3.89 7.32
N GLY A 49 -9.64 3.37 6.51
CA GLY A 49 -8.57 2.47 6.96
C GLY A 49 -9.05 1.06 7.32
N GLN A 50 -10.36 0.80 7.21
CA GLN A 50 -10.98 -0.47 7.60
C GLN A 50 -11.25 -1.39 6.40
N ASP A 51 -11.39 -0.81 5.21
CA ASP A 51 -11.79 -1.55 4.02
C ASP A 51 -10.58 -1.83 3.13
N LEU A 52 -10.23 -3.11 2.97
CA LEU A 52 -9.26 -3.54 1.96
C LEU A 52 -9.95 -3.57 0.59
N LEU A 53 -9.55 -2.66 -0.31
CA LEU A 53 -10.16 -2.55 -1.63
C LEU A 53 -9.51 -3.52 -2.62
N ILE A 54 -8.18 -3.54 -2.64
CA ILE A 54 -7.38 -4.43 -3.48
C ILE A 54 -6.13 -4.88 -2.72
N GLU A 55 -5.74 -6.13 -2.95
CA GLU A 55 -4.42 -6.64 -2.62
C GLU A 55 -3.80 -7.27 -3.86
N TRP A 56 -2.60 -6.83 -4.22
CA TRP A 56 -1.76 -7.47 -5.21
C TRP A 56 -0.55 -8.11 -4.55
N LYS A 57 -0.20 -9.31 -4.99
CA LYS A 57 0.98 -10.03 -4.53
C LYS A 57 1.62 -10.77 -5.70
N ASP A 58 2.94 -10.81 -5.70
CA ASP A 58 3.67 -11.80 -6.48
C ASP A 58 3.49 -13.17 -5.81
N MET A 59 3.25 -14.20 -6.61
CA MET A 59 3.01 -15.56 -6.12
C MET A 59 4.31 -16.28 -5.78
N ASP A 60 5.42 -15.85 -6.37
CA ASP A 60 6.69 -16.58 -6.32
C ASP A 60 7.76 -15.89 -5.48
N ASN A 61 7.70 -14.58 -5.30
CA ASN A 61 8.74 -13.80 -4.62
C ASN A 61 8.17 -12.72 -3.70
N GLU A 62 9.00 -12.26 -2.76
CA GLU A 62 8.73 -11.08 -1.94
C GLU A 62 9.10 -9.78 -2.66
N ILE A 63 8.41 -8.71 -2.31
CA ILE A 63 8.75 -7.36 -2.74
C ILE A 63 9.99 -6.90 -1.96
N THR A 64 11.02 -6.46 -2.69
CA THR A 64 12.30 -6.06 -2.10
C THR A 64 12.48 -4.55 -2.08
N VAL A 65 11.95 -3.86 -3.10
CA VAL A 65 12.05 -2.41 -3.27
C VAL A 65 10.72 -1.91 -3.82
N ALA A 66 10.25 -0.78 -3.31
CA ALA A 66 9.03 -0.15 -3.80
C ALA A 66 9.16 1.38 -3.81
N SER A 67 8.47 2.01 -4.75
CA SER A 67 8.31 3.46 -4.82
C SER A 67 6.93 3.77 -5.38
N ALA A 68 6.30 4.83 -4.91
CA ALA A 68 5.01 5.27 -5.43
C ALA A 68 4.86 6.79 -5.35
N ASN A 69 3.95 7.29 -6.18
CA ASN A 69 3.37 8.62 -6.07
C ASN A 69 1.84 8.48 -5.91
N THR A 70 1.10 9.57 -6.07
CA THR A 70 -0.35 9.57 -5.84
C THR A 70 -1.17 8.79 -6.88
N THR A 71 -0.60 8.46 -8.04
CA THR A 71 -1.32 7.82 -9.16
C THR A 71 -0.60 6.58 -9.71
N GLN A 72 0.62 6.31 -9.25
CA GLN A 72 1.49 5.27 -9.81
C GLN A 72 2.25 4.58 -8.69
N CYS A 73 2.48 3.29 -8.86
CA CYS A 73 3.32 2.49 -7.98
C CYS A 73 4.25 1.62 -8.82
N VAL A 74 5.49 1.46 -8.37
CA VAL A 74 6.46 0.55 -8.95
C VAL A 74 7.12 -0.28 -7.86
N CYS A 75 7.30 -1.57 -8.09
CA CYS A 75 7.98 -2.45 -7.15
C CYS A 75 8.85 -3.49 -7.86
N ALA A 76 9.90 -3.93 -7.17
CA ALA A 76 10.75 -5.04 -7.60
C ALA A 76 10.46 -6.28 -6.76
N SER A 77 10.23 -7.40 -7.43
CA SER A 77 9.99 -8.70 -6.80
C SER A 77 10.76 -9.77 -7.58
N GLY A 78 11.64 -10.50 -6.89
CA GLY A 78 12.65 -11.36 -7.53
C GLY A 78 13.54 -10.58 -8.52
N ASN A 79 13.55 -11.00 -9.78
CA ASN A 79 14.25 -10.34 -10.89
C ASN A 79 13.31 -9.53 -11.81
N GLN A 80 12.07 -9.30 -11.37
CA GLN A 80 11.04 -8.60 -12.14
C GLN A 80 10.71 -7.25 -11.53
N LEU A 81 10.23 -6.34 -12.38
CA LEU A 81 9.85 -4.99 -12.02
C LEU A 81 8.42 -4.77 -12.51
N PHE A 82 7.54 -4.45 -11.57
CA PHE A 82 6.10 -4.32 -11.80
C PHE A 82 5.71 -2.85 -11.68
N TYR A 83 4.95 -2.36 -12.66
CA TYR A 83 4.44 -0.99 -12.69
C TYR A 83 2.91 -1.03 -12.68
N PHE A 84 2.31 -0.20 -11.82
CA PHE A 84 0.87 -0.10 -11.64
C PHE A 84 0.39 1.33 -11.75
N GLU A 85 -0.78 1.50 -12.36
CA GLU A 85 -1.60 2.70 -12.23
C GLU A 85 -2.64 2.54 -11.13
N ILE A 86 -2.79 3.59 -10.34
CA ILE A 86 -3.70 3.67 -9.20
C ILE A 86 -4.92 4.49 -9.61
N GLY A 87 -6.09 3.85 -9.57
CA GLY A 87 -7.39 4.48 -9.85
C GLY A 87 -8.32 4.42 -8.64
N SER A 88 -9.60 4.69 -8.85
CA SER A 88 -10.60 4.65 -7.78
C SER A 88 -10.90 3.20 -7.37
N GLY A 89 -10.23 2.72 -6.32
CA GLY A 89 -10.38 1.35 -5.83
C GLY A 89 -9.80 0.32 -6.79
N SER A 90 -8.90 0.73 -7.67
CA SER A 90 -8.30 -0.11 -8.71
C SER A 90 -6.78 0.02 -8.73
N LEU A 91 -6.08 -1.10 -8.91
CA LEU A 91 -4.65 -1.17 -9.15
C LEU A 91 -4.44 -1.97 -10.43
N THR A 92 -3.98 -1.33 -11.50
CA THR A 92 -3.86 -1.96 -12.83
C THR A 92 -2.40 -2.09 -13.21
N GLU A 93 -1.92 -3.32 -13.37
CA GLU A 93 -0.57 -3.59 -13.87
C GLU A 93 -0.46 -3.17 -15.33
N ILE A 94 0.58 -2.40 -15.65
CA ILE A 94 0.89 -1.97 -17.00
C ILE A 94 2.15 -2.73 -17.47
N LYS A 95 2.03 -3.37 -18.64
CA LYS A 95 3.08 -4.18 -19.27
C LYS A 95 3.82 -3.42 -20.35
#